data_AF-A0A0C3CNZ8-F1
#
_entry.id   AF-A0A0C3CNZ8-F1
#
_cell.length_a   1.000
_cell.length_b   1.000
_cell.length_c   1.000
_cell.angle_alpha   90.00
_cell.angle_beta   90.00
_cell.angle_gamma   90.00
#
_symmetry.space_group_name_H-M   'P 1'
#
loop_
_entity.id
_entity.type
_entity.pdbx_description
1 polymer ?
#
loop_
_entity_poly.entity_id
_entity_poly.type
_entity_poly.pdbx_seq_one_letter_code
_entity_poly.pdbx_strand_id
1 'polypeptide(L)' 'AVCTALCVGKSTLNHYYECMDLSKVYQIAMVLHPRHKLQYFKTMNWEEDWIEMAKEIVHAEYRQTY' A
#
# COMPACT_ATOMS: atom_id res chain seq x y z
N ALA A 1 -9.65 -28.50 -9.22
CA ALA A 1 -8.35 -28.10 -9.80
C ALA A 1 -8.27 -26.59 -10.09
N VAL A 2 -9.27 -25.98 -10.76
CA VAL A 2 -9.22 -24.52 -11.07
C VAL A 2 -9.36 -23.66 -9.81
N CYS A 3 -10.29 -23.98 -8.91
CA CYS A 3 -10.48 -23.20 -7.66
C CYS A 3 -9.27 -23.27 -6.72
N THR A 4 -8.54 -24.39 -6.72
CA THR A 4 -7.34 -24.56 -5.89
C THR A 4 -6.20 -23.68 -6.39
N ALA A 5 -6.00 -23.58 -7.71
CA ALA A 5 -5.01 -22.65 -8.28
C ALA A 5 -5.37 -21.19 -8.01
N LEU A 6 -6.66 -20.84 -8.09
CA LEU A 6 -7.16 -19.49 -7.78
C LEU A 6 -6.94 -19.11 -6.31
N CYS A 7 -7.26 -20.00 -5.37
CA CYS A 7 -7.04 -19.76 -3.93
C CYS A 7 -5.56 -19.58 -3.61
N VAL A 8 -4.67 -20.37 -4.21
CA VAL A 8 -3.23 -20.21 -4.03
C VAL A 8 -2.77 -18.85 -4.55
N GLY A 9 -3.16 -18.47 -5.78
CA GLY A 9 -2.82 -17.17 -6.34
C GLY A 9 -3.33 -16.00 -5.49
N LYS A 10 -4.57 -16.08 -5.00
CA LYS A 10 -5.14 -15.09 -4.09
C LYS A 10 -4.39 -15.04 -2.75
N SER A 11 -4.05 -16.18 -2.16
CA SER A 11 -3.30 -16.23 -0.90
C SER A 11 -1.90 -15.65 -1.04
N THR A 12 -1.23 -15.91 -2.17
CA THR A 12 0.08 -15.33 -2.46
C THR A 12 -0.01 -13.81 -2.64
N LEU A 13 -1.01 -13.32 -3.37
CA LEU A 13 -1.25 -11.88 -3.51
C LEU A 13 -1.58 -11.24 -2.16
N ASN A 14 -2.49 -11.84 -1.39
CA ASN A 14 -2.82 -11.36 -0.04
C ASN A 14 -1.57 -11.31 0.85
N HIS A 15 -0.72 -12.33 0.83
CA HIS A 15 0.53 -12.33 1.60
C HIS A 15 1.47 -11.18 1.17
N TYR A 16 1.57 -10.92 -0.14
CA TYR A 16 2.31 -9.77 -0.67
C TYR A 16 1.73 -8.43 -0.20
N TYR A 17 0.40 -8.28 -0.23
CA TYR A 17 -0.29 -7.06 0.18
C TYR A 17 -0.36 -6.87 1.70
N GLU A 18 -0.46 -7.94 2.50
CA GLU A 18 -0.35 -7.91 3.97
C GLU A 18 1.05 -7.43 4.40
N CYS A 19 2.08 -7.82 3.67
CA CYS A 19 3.44 -7.32 3.88
C CYS A 19 3.59 -5.82 3.53
N MET A 20 2.79 -5.31 2.59
CA MET A 20 2.78 -3.88 2.25
C MET A 20 2.22 -3.00 3.38
N ASP A 21 1.26 -3.50 4.16
CA ASP A 21 0.76 -2.81 5.36
C ASP A 21 1.75 -2.84 6.52
N LEU A 22 2.61 -3.87 6.58
CA LEU A 22 3.61 -4.02 7.63
C LEU A 22 4.86 -3.15 7.38
N SER A 23 5.13 -2.75 6.13
CA SER A 23 6.30 -1.95 5.78
C SER A 23 5.91 -0.49 5.50
N LYS A 24 6.04 0.35 6.53
CA LYS A 24 5.93 1.83 6.41
C LYS A 24 6.74 2.38 5.22
N VAL A 25 7.90 1.77 4.95
CA VAL A 25 8.79 2.14 3.83
C VAL A 25 8.10 1.96 2.48
N TYR A 26 7.33 0.88 2.30
CA TYR A 26 6.61 0.62 1.06
C TYR A 26 5.46 1.61 0.85
N GLN A 27 4.70 1.90 1.91
CA GLN A 27 3.66 2.94 1.89
C GLN A 27 4.25 4.30 1.51
N ILE A 28 5.38 4.68 2.13
CA ILE A 28 6.09 5.93 1.81
C ILE A 28 6.56 5.95 0.34
N ALA A 29 7.16 4.87 -0.15
CA ALA A 29 7.66 4.78 -1.52
C ALA A 29 6.53 4.92 -2.57
N MET A 30 5.37 4.31 -2.31
CA MET A 30 4.22 4.41 -3.22
C MET A 30 3.57 5.79 -3.18
N VAL A 31 3.42 6.41 -2.00
CA VAL A 31 2.90 7.78 -1.86
C VAL A 31 3.81 8.80 -2.52
N LEU A 32 5.14 8.62 -2.42
CA LEU A 32 6.14 9.46 -3.06
C LEU A 32 6.37 9.16 -4.55
N HIS A 33 5.70 8.14 -5.10
CA HIS A 33 5.93 7.72 -6.48
C HIS A 33 5.54 8.85 -7.47
N PRO A 34 6.47 9.39 -8.27
CA PRO A 34 6.28 10.65 -8.99
C PRO A 34 5.15 10.62 -10.02
N ARG A 35 4.87 9.46 -10.61
CA ARG A 35 3.82 9.29 -11.63
C ARG A 35 2.41 9.06 -11.07
N HIS A 36 2.32 8.54 -9.86
CA HIS A 36 1.11 7.85 -9.38
C HIS A 36 0.60 8.47 -8.08
N LYS A 37 1.54 8.82 -7.18
CA LYS A 37 1.29 9.48 -5.89
C LYS A 37 0.05 8.88 -5.20
N LEU A 38 -0.80 9.76 -4.69
CA LEU A 38 -2.06 9.40 -4.04
C LEU A 38 -3.18 9.07 -5.04
N GLN A 39 -3.02 9.48 -6.30
CA GLN A 39 -4.06 9.32 -7.32
C GLN A 39 -4.20 7.85 -7.75
N TYR A 40 -3.12 7.08 -7.69
CA TYR A 40 -3.17 5.64 -7.90
C TYR A 40 -4.10 4.94 -6.91
N PHE A 41 -3.99 5.24 -5.62
CA PHE A 41 -4.83 4.64 -4.58
C PHE A 41 -6.31 5.01 -4.75
N LYS A 42 -6.59 6.27 -5.10
CA LYS A 42 -7.95 6.73 -5.43
C LYS A 42 -8.52 6.01 -6.66
N THR A 43 -7.70 5.79 -7.68
CA THR A 43 -8.11 5.11 -8.92
C THR A 43 -8.35 3.62 -8.70
N MET A 44 -7.57 3.01 -7.81
CA MET A 44 -7.74 1.61 -7.41
C MET A 44 -8.82 1.42 -6.34
N ASN A 45 -9.52 2.49 -5.95
CA ASN A 45 -10.61 2.50 -4.99
C ASN A 45 -10.23 1.91 -3.63
N TRP A 46 -9.01 2.22 -3.17
CA TRP A 46 -8.54 1.89 -1.83
C TRP A 46 -9.27 2.71 -0.78
N GLU A 47 -9.32 2.19 0.44
CA GLU A 47 -10.00 2.81 1.57
C GLU A 47 -9.40 4.19 1.89
N GLU A 48 -10.25 5.21 2.04
CA GLU A 48 -9.78 6.59 2.24
C GLU A 48 -8.99 6.72 3.55
N ASP A 49 -9.43 6.05 4.61
CA ASP A 49 -8.75 5.99 5.92
C ASP A 49 -7.32 5.45 5.78
N TRP A 50 -7.12 4.47 4.91
CA TRP A 50 -5.79 3.92 4.64
C TRP A 50 -4.88 4.94 3.94
N ILE A 51 -5.44 5.68 2.96
CA ILE A 51 -4.71 6.71 2.21
C ILE A 51 -4.31 7.87 3.14
N GLU A 52 -5.18 8.22 4.08
CA GLU A 52 -4.89 9.24 5.11
C GLU A 52 -3.79 8.78 6.05
N MET A 53 -3.89 7.55 6.58
CA MET A 53 -2.85 6.96 7.44
C MET A 53 -1.48 6.89 6.74
N ALA A 54 -1.45 6.50 5.46
CA ALA A 54 -0.21 6.47 4.68
C ALA A 54 0.41 7.87 4.52
N LYS A 55 -0.40 8.92 4.35
CA LYS A 55 0.10 10.31 4.35
C LYS A 55 0.66 10.71 5.71
N GLU A 56 -0.04 10.38 6.80
CA GLU A 56 0.41 10.72 8.14
C GLU A 56 1.77 10.08 8.45
N ILE A 57 1.96 8.83 8.07
CA ILE A 57 3.24 8.12 8.22
C ILE A 57 4.35 8.83 7.43
N VAL A 58 4.10 9.22 6.18
CA VAL A 58 5.07 9.98 5.38
C VAL A 58 5.43 11.31 6.02
N HIS A 59 4.44 12.06 6.51
CA HIS A 59 4.66 13.35 7.17
C HIS A 59 5.38 13.21 8.50
N ALA A 60 5.05 12.18 9.28
CA ALA A 60 5.70 11.88 10.55
C ALA A 60 7.18 11.53 10.35
N GLU A 61 7.50 10.67 9.37
CA GLU A 61 8.89 10.32 9.10
C GLU A 61 9.70 11.47 8.51
N TYR A 62 9.09 12.27 7.65
CA TYR A 62 9.75 13.47 7.14
C TYR A 62 10.13 14.42 8.29
N ARG A 63 9.21 14.64 9.25
CA ARG A 63 9.43 15.51 10.43
C ARG A 63 10.41 14.93 11.44
N GLN A 64 10.54 13.59 11.54
CA GLN A 64 11.55 12.98 12.39
C GLN A 64 12.96 13.07 11.78
N THR A 65 13.06 13.01 10.46
CA THR A 65 14.34 12.89 9.76
C THR A 65 14.93 14.26 9.38
N TYR A 66 14.11 15.30 9.23
CA TYR A 66 14.47 16.66 8.81
C TYR A 66 13.78 17.73 9.66
#